data_AF-A0A5K1EBX7-F1
#
_entry.id   AF-A0A5K1EBX7-F1
#
_cell.length_a   1.000
_cell.length_b   1.000
_cell.length_c   1.000
_cell.angle_alpha   90.00
_cell.angle_beta   90.00
_cell.angle_gamma   90.00
#
_symmetry.space_group_name_H-M   'P 1'
#
loop_
_entity.id
_entity.type
_entity.pdbx_description
1 polymer ?
#
loop_
_entity_poly.entity_id
_entity_poly.type
_entity_poly.pdbx_seq_one_letter_code
_entity_poly.pdbx_strand_id
1 'polypeptide(L)'
;DKVLIMRKQKPRKKQGDVNEEADEIKLLELWIESGKPDSGTNPLSISGVPEVGLVGQMDNGSFSPYVGCTRFDQLPLSQRTKDSLRDKFTVMSDIQRATLPHSLCGRDVLGAAKTGSGKSLAFIIP
;
A
#
# COMPACT_ATOMS: atom_id res chain seq x y z
N ASP A 1 32.88 -1.24 37.32
CA ASP A 1 31.76 -0.64 36.55
C ASP A 1 31.10 -1.66 35.62
N LYS A 2 29.89 -2.14 35.95
CA LYS A 2 29.05 -2.94 35.05
C LYS A 2 27.83 -2.09 34.64
N VAL A 3 27.82 -1.63 33.39
CA VAL A 3 26.68 -0.93 32.80
C VAL A 3 25.58 -1.96 32.52
N LEU A 4 24.48 -1.88 33.28
CA LEU A 4 23.29 -2.71 33.10
C LEU A 4 22.43 -2.13 31.97
N ILE A 5 22.52 -2.70 30.76
CA ILE A 5 21.64 -2.35 29.64
C ILE A 5 20.28 -3.04 29.87
N MET A 6 19.29 -2.28 30.34
CA MET A 6 17.91 -2.73 30.46
C MET A 6 17.26 -2.83 29.06
N ARG A 7 17.09 -4.04 28.54
CA ARG A 7 16.27 -4.31 27.35
C ARG A 7 14.79 -4.09 27.70
N LYS A 8 14.17 -3.03 27.16
CA LYS A 8 12.71 -2.84 27.24
C LYS A 8 12.02 -3.97 26.44
N GLN A 9 11.23 -4.79 27.11
CA GLN A 9 10.41 -5.81 26.46
C GLN A 9 9.32 -5.13 25.62
N LYS A 10 9.16 -5.56 24.35
CA LYS A 10 8.05 -5.11 23.51
C LYS A 10 6.72 -5.59 24.12
N PRO A 11 5.67 -4.76 24.17
CA PRO A 11 4.37 -5.17 24.69
C PRO A 11 3.80 -6.33 23.85
N ARG A 12 3.24 -7.32 24.54
CA ARG A 12 2.62 -8.51 23.94
C ARG A 12 1.26 -8.10 23.37
N LYS A 13 1.06 -8.23 22.05
CA LYS A 13 -0.24 -7.98 21.39
C LYS A 13 -1.32 -8.87 22.01
N LYS A 14 -2.53 -8.33 22.21
CA LYS A 14 -3.67 -9.10 22.72
C LYS A 14 -4.23 -9.99 21.59
N GLN A 15 -4.89 -11.10 21.94
CA GLN A 15 -5.46 -12.03 20.96
C GLN A 15 -6.49 -11.35 20.02
N GLY A 16 -7.21 -10.33 20.50
CA GLY A 16 -8.12 -9.53 19.67
C GLY A 16 -7.40 -8.77 18.56
N ASP A 17 -6.31 -8.05 18.90
CA ASP A 17 -5.51 -7.30 17.92
C ASP A 17 -4.94 -8.19 16.80
N VAL A 18 -4.64 -9.46 17.12
CA VAL A 18 -4.11 -10.42 16.13
C VAL A 18 -5.20 -10.85 15.14
N ASN A 19 -6.44 -11.01 15.60
CA ASN A 19 -7.55 -11.37 14.73
C ASN A 19 -7.91 -10.20 13.80
N GLU A 20 -7.91 -8.96 14.30
CA GLU A 20 -8.16 -7.76 13.50
C GLU A 20 -7.10 -7.56 12.40
N GLU A 21 -5.82 -7.77 12.71
CA GLU A 21 -4.73 -7.67 11.72
C GLU A 21 -4.84 -8.77 10.65
N ALA A 22 -5.25 -9.99 11.03
CA ALA A 22 -5.47 -11.08 10.08
C ALA A 22 -6.66 -10.82 9.14
N ASP A 23 -7.75 -10.26 9.67
CA ASP A 23 -8.93 -9.90 8.89
C ASP A 23 -8.61 -8.75 7.90
N GLU A 24 -7.84 -7.76 8.33
CA GLU A 24 -7.34 -6.69 7.46
C GLU A 24 -6.48 -7.25 6.32
N ILE A 25 -5.52 -8.12 6.62
CA ILE A 25 -4.66 -8.76 5.62
C ILE A 25 -5.52 -9.46 4.56
N LYS A 26 -6.49 -10.26 5.00
CA LYS A 26 -7.40 -10.99 4.09
C LYS A 26 -8.17 -10.04 3.17
N LEU A 27 -8.68 -8.92 3.70
CA LEU A 27 -9.39 -7.92 2.89
C LEU A 27 -8.46 -7.25 1.88
N LEU A 28 -7.21 -6.94 2.26
CA LEU A 28 -6.22 -6.35 1.37
C LEU A 28 -5.81 -7.30 0.24
N GLU A 29 -5.59 -8.58 0.55
CA GLU A 29 -5.29 -9.61 -0.46
C GLU A 29 -6.43 -9.75 -1.48
N LEU A 30 -7.68 -9.78 -1.01
CA LEU A 30 -8.86 -9.81 -1.89
C LEU A 30 -8.96 -8.56 -2.77
N TRP A 31 -8.65 -7.39 -2.23
CA TRP A 31 -8.66 -6.15 -3.00
C TRP A 31 -7.54 -6.13 -4.05
N ILE A 32 -6.31 -6.53 -3.67
CA ILE A 32 -5.19 -6.67 -4.60
C ILE A 32 -5.57 -7.60 -5.75
N GLU A 33 -6.10 -8.79 -5.46
CA GLU A 33 -6.46 -9.74 -6.52
C GLU A 33 -7.61 -9.21 -7.40
N SER A 34 -8.62 -8.53 -6.81
CA SER A 34 -9.73 -7.94 -7.56
C SER A 34 -9.31 -6.81 -8.51
N GLY A 35 -8.25 -6.06 -8.19
CA GLY A 35 -7.78 -4.89 -8.96
C GLY A 35 -6.45 -5.11 -9.67
N LYS A 36 -5.96 -6.35 -9.72
CA LYS A 36 -4.66 -6.73 -10.27
C LYS A 36 -4.55 -6.33 -11.75
N PRO A 37 -3.57 -5.48 -12.12
CA PRO A 37 -3.37 -5.13 -13.53
C PRO A 37 -2.81 -6.31 -14.32
N ASP A 38 -3.14 -6.42 -15.61
CA ASP A 38 -2.51 -7.40 -16.50
C ASP A 38 -1.01 -7.17 -16.63
N SER A 39 -0.29 -8.18 -17.10
CA SER A 39 1.13 -8.03 -17.43
C SER A 39 1.30 -7.07 -18.62
N GLY A 40 2.19 -6.09 -18.49
CA GLY A 40 2.43 -5.08 -19.53
C GLY A 40 1.45 -3.90 -19.53
N THR A 41 0.43 -3.89 -18.66
CA THR A 41 -0.41 -2.71 -18.45
C THR A 41 0.46 -1.52 -18.04
N ASN A 42 0.16 -0.33 -18.56
CA ASN A 42 0.74 0.93 -18.09
C ASN A 42 -0.22 1.62 -17.11
N PRO A 43 0.05 1.64 -15.79
CA PRO A 43 -0.82 2.32 -14.84
C PRO A 43 -0.99 3.83 -15.11
N LEU A 44 0.01 4.47 -15.74
CA LEU A 44 -0.03 5.91 -16.00
C LEU A 44 -1.01 6.29 -17.12
N SER A 45 -1.39 5.36 -17.99
CA SER A 45 -2.39 5.64 -19.04
C SER A 45 -3.83 5.51 -18.56
N ILE A 46 -4.05 5.00 -17.35
CA ILE A 46 -5.40 4.81 -16.80
C ILE A 46 -5.85 6.11 -16.11
N SER A 47 -7.01 6.61 -16.53
CA SER A 47 -7.67 7.80 -15.97
C SER A 47 -9.04 7.40 -15.40
N GLY A 48 -9.60 8.20 -14.48
CA GLY A 48 -10.97 7.99 -13.97
C GLY A 48 -11.08 7.10 -12.72
N VAL A 49 -10.11 7.19 -11.82
CA VAL A 49 -10.09 6.47 -10.53
C VAL A 49 -11.09 7.06 -9.53
N PRO A 50 -11.67 6.26 -8.63
CA PRO A 50 -12.70 6.69 -7.68
C PRO A 50 -12.33 7.96 -6.90
N GLU A 51 -13.33 8.82 -6.72
CA GLU A 51 -13.23 9.97 -5.83
C GLU A 51 -12.85 9.55 -4.41
N VAL A 52 -12.15 10.44 -3.71
CA VAL A 52 -11.72 10.23 -2.32
C VAL A 52 -12.94 9.93 -1.45
N GLY A 53 -12.98 8.74 -0.85
CA GLY A 53 -14.10 8.26 -0.02
C GLY A 53 -14.82 7.02 -0.57
N LEU A 54 -14.60 6.65 -1.84
CA LEU A 54 -15.13 5.43 -2.47
C LEU A 54 -14.04 4.38 -2.71
N VAL A 55 -13.15 4.24 -1.73
CA VAL A 55 -11.93 3.44 -1.83
C VAL A 55 -12.05 2.23 -0.90
N GLY A 56 -11.71 1.05 -1.40
CA GLY A 56 -11.74 -0.19 -0.66
C GLY A 56 -12.93 -1.07 -1.05
N GLN A 57 -13.53 -1.72 -0.07
CA GLN A 57 -14.70 -2.56 -0.27
C GLN A 57 -15.96 -1.71 -0.46
N MET A 58 -16.76 -2.03 -1.47
CA MET A 58 -18.01 -1.36 -1.82
C MET A 58 -19.20 -2.08 -1.18
N ASP A 59 -20.36 -1.41 -1.13
CA ASP A 59 -21.61 -1.96 -0.55
C ASP A 59 -22.08 -3.27 -1.19
N ASN A 60 -21.74 -3.47 -2.46
CA ASN A 60 -22.06 -4.70 -3.22
C ASN A 60 -21.05 -5.83 -3.02
N GLY A 61 -20.07 -5.67 -2.12
CA GLY A 61 -19.00 -6.65 -1.86
C GLY A 61 -17.85 -6.67 -2.86
N SER A 62 -17.92 -5.85 -3.93
CA SER A 62 -16.79 -5.64 -4.85
C SER A 62 -15.75 -4.68 -4.27
N PHE A 63 -14.60 -4.55 -4.92
CA PHE A 63 -13.56 -3.60 -4.53
C PHE A 63 -13.36 -2.50 -5.57
N SER A 64 -13.00 -1.31 -5.10
CA SER A 64 -12.65 -0.17 -5.95
C SER A 64 -11.40 -0.46 -6.79
N PRO A 65 -11.29 -0.03 -8.05
CA PRO A 65 -10.03 -0.14 -8.79
C PRO A 65 -8.97 0.74 -8.13
N TYR A 66 -7.72 0.24 -8.05
CA TYR A 66 -6.58 1.00 -7.53
C TYR A 66 -5.51 1.30 -8.58
N VAL A 67 -5.60 0.70 -9.77
CA VAL A 67 -4.69 0.99 -10.88
C VAL A 67 -5.03 2.36 -11.47
N GLY A 68 -4.02 3.19 -11.70
CA GLY A 68 -4.19 4.58 -12.14
C GLY A 68 -4.36 5.59 -11.00
N CYS A 69 -4.55 5.11 -9.75
CA CYS A 69 -4.65 5.96 -8.55
C CYS A 69 -3.49 6.95 -8.47
N THR A 70 -3.76 8.09 -7.85
CA THR A 70 -2.78 9.16 -7.68
C THR A 70 -2.34 9.30 -6.23
N ARG A 71 -3.10 8.77 -5.27
CA ARG A 71 -2.82 8.90 -3.84
C ARG A 71 -2.60 7.56 -3.17
N PHE A 72 -1.80 7.56 -2.10
CA PHE A 72 -1.50 6.33 -1.33
C PHE A 72 -2.71 5.79 -0.57
N ASP A 73 -3.63 6.65 -0.13
CA ASP A 73 -4.84 6.23 0.57
C ASP A 73 -5.82 5.46 -0.32
N GLN A 74 -5.69 5.59 -1.65
CA GLN A 74 -6.45 4.86 -2.67
C GLN A 74 -5.91 3.46 -3.00
N LEU A 75 -4.76 3.08 -2.44
CA LEU A 75 -4.15 1.77 -2.65
C LEU A 75 -4.61 0.75 -1.58
N PRO A 76 -4.55 -0.57 -1.88
CA PRO A 76 -4.75 -1.63 -0.89
C PRO A 76 -3.55 -1.75 0.04
N LEU A 77 -3.37 -0.75 0.90
CA LEU A 77 -2.36 -0.71 1.96
C LEU A 77 -3.02 -0.84 3.33
N SER A 78 -2.30 -1.41 4.30
CA SER A 78 -2.78 -1.42 5.68
C SER A 78 -3.04 -0.01 6.19
N GLN A 79 -4.01 0.10 7.08
CA GLN A 79 -4.39 1.33 7.73
C GLN A 79 -3.18 1.97 8.44
N ARG A 80 -2.33 1.15 9.08
CA ARG A 80 -1.06 1.58 9.69
C ARG A 80 -0.12 2.24 8.68
N THR A 81 0.02 1.65 7.49
CA THR A 81 0.85 2.23 6.42
C THR A 81 0.23 3.54 5.92
N LYS A 82 -1.08 3.60 5.69
CA LYS A 82 -1.79 4.83 5.28
C LYS A 82 -1.64 5.94 6.31
N ASP A 83 -1.79 5.61 7.60
CA ASP A 83 -1.55 6.52 8.73
C ASP A 83 -0.16 7.13 8.68
N SER A 84 0.88 6.29 8.48
CA SER A 84 2.27 6.76 8.44
C SER A 84 2.60 7.65 7.23
N LEU A 85 1.85 7.53 6.14
CA LEU A 85 2.08 8.27 4.90
C LEU A 85 1.34 9.62 4.87
N ARG A 86 0.19 9.73 5.55
CA ARG A 86 -0.74 10.87 5.41
C ARG A 86 -0.09 12.25 5.50
N ASP A 87 0.82 12.45 6.45
CA ASP A 87 1.40 13.77 6.74
C ASP A 87 2.44 14.24 5.73
N LYS A 88 3.09 13.32 5.00
CA LYS A 88 4.26 13.63 4.15
C LYS A 88 4.15 13.11 2.73
N PHE A 89 3.37 12.06 2.52
CA PHE A 89 3.28 11.31 1.28
C PHE A 89 1.81 11.06 0.98
N THR A 90 1.14 12.10 0.49
CA THR A 90 -0.28 12.01 0.14
C THR A 90 -0.46 11.56 -1.31
N VAL A 91 0.26 12.21 -2.23
CA VAL A 91 0.21 11.97 -3.68
C VAL A 91 1.46 11.18 -4.10
N MET A 92 1.26 10.15 -4.92
CA MET A 92 2.32 9.35 -5.51
C MET A 92 2.97 10.09 -6.68
N SER A 93 4.29 9.97 -6.78
CA SER A 93 5.05 10.31 -7.99
C SER A 93 4.77 9.34 -9.14
N ASP A 94 5.11 9.71 -10.38
CA ASP A 94 4.89 8.85 -11.55
C ASP A 94 5.59 7.49 -11.43
N ILE A 95 6.81 7.44 -10.87
CA ILE A 95 7.49 6.15 -10.70
C ILE A 95 6.76 5.28 -9.68
N GLN A 96 6.23 5.85 -8.59
CA GLN A 96 5.42 5.11 -7.61
C GLN A 96 4.10 4.63 -8.21
N ARG A 97 3.41 5.49 -8.98
CA ARG A 97 2.16 5.13 -9.67
C ARG A 97 2.36 4.02 -10.70
N ALA A 98 3.50 4.04 -11.41
CA ALA A 98 3.84 3.03 -12.40
C ALA A 98 4.21 1.68 -11.75
N THR A 99 4.84 1.68 -10.57
CA THR A 99 5.39 0.45 -9.97
C THR A 99 4.46 -0.18 -8.94
N LEU A 100 3.85 0.61 -8.05
CA LEU A 100 3.12 0.11 -6.88
C LEU A 100 1.97 -0.86 -7.24
N PRO A 101 1.14 -0.60 -8.28
CA PRO A 101 0.09 -1.54 -8.64
C PRO A 101 0.60 -2.93 -9.02
N HIS A 102 1.80 -3.01 -9.61
CA HIS A 102 2.42 -4.29 -9.98
C HIS A 102 3.15 -4.94 -8.79
N SER A 103 3.92 -4.19 -8.03
CA SER A 103 4.69 -4.73 -6.90
C SER A 103 3.80 -5.19 -5.75
N LEU A 104 2.65 -4.53 -5.52
CA LEU A 104 1.63 -5.01 -4.56
C LEU A 104 1.06 -6.38 -4.94
N CYS A 105 1.13 -6.75 -6.22
CA CYS A 105 0.74 -8.08 -6.68
C CYS A 105 1.88 -9.12 -6.58
N GLY A 106 2.96 -8.81 -5.86
CA GLY A 106 4.13 -9.68 -5.69
C GLY A 106 4.98 -9.83 -6.96
N ARG A 107 4.89 -8.90 -7.92
CA ARG A 107 5.71 -8.93 -9.14
C ARG A 107 7.08 -8.30 -8.89
N ASP A 108 8.11 -8.86 -9.51
CA ASP A 108 9.41 -8.21 -9.61
C ASP A 108 9.31 -6.94 -10.46
N VAL A 109 9.87 -5.84 -9.96
CA VAL A 109 9.80 -4.54 -10.63
C VAL A 109 11.19 -3.89 -10.68
N LEU A 110 11.58 -3.45 -11.88
CA LEU A 110 12.76 -2.61 -12.12
C LEU A 110 12.31 -1.17 -12.41
N GLY A 111 12.53 -0.27 -11.44
CA GLY A 111 12.18 1.15 -11.57
C GLY A 111 13.35 2.02 -12.00
N ALA A 112 13.26 2.66 -13.17
CA ALA A 112 14.24 3.64 -13.66
C ALA A 112 13.66 5.06 -13.63
N ALA A 113 14.24 5.93 -12.81
CA ALA A 113 13.84 7.34 -12.71
C ALA A 113 14.97 8.18 -12.09
N LYS A 114 14.96 9.50 -12.32
CA LYS A 114 15.96 10.43 -11.77
C LYS A 114 16.06 10.39 -10.24
N THR A 115 17.15 10.89 -9.66
CA THR A 115 17.28 11.05 -8.20
C THR A 115 16.17 11.95 -7.65
N GLY A 116 15.66 11.66 -6.44
CA GLY A 116 14.55 12.40 -5.83
C GLY A 116 13.16 12.06 -6.38
N SER A 117 13.03 11.08 -7.29
CA SER A 117 11.74 10.65 -7.85
C SER A 117 10.86 9.82 -6.92
N GLY A 118 11.33 9.40 -5.75
CA GLY A 118 10.54 8.59 -4.81
C GLY A 118 10.66 7.07 -4.98
N LYS A 119 11.60 6.57 -5.81
CA LYS A 119 11.90 5.13 -5.99
C LYS A 119 12.09 4.39 -4.66
N SER A 120 12.84 4.97 -3.72
CA SER A 120 13.12 4.32 -2.43
C SER A 120 11.84 3.99 -1.67
N LEU A 121 10.87 4.91 -1.62
CA LEU A 121 9.59 4.65 -0.98
C LEU A 121 8.75 3.63 -1.78
N ALA A 122 8.84 3.65 -3.11
CA ALA A 122 8.16 2.68 -3.97
C ALA A 122 8.62 1.22 -3.71
N PHE A 123 9.88 1.03 -3.33
CA PHE A 123 10.45 -0.28 -2.99
C PHE A 123 10.18 -0.72 -1.54
N ILE A 124 9.84 0.21 -0.63
CA ILE A 124 9.65 -0.08 0.80
C ILE A 124 8.20 -0.47 1.12
N ILE A 125 7.23 0.03 0.33
CA ILE A 125 5.80 -0.14 0.61
C ILE A 125 5.28 -1.57 0.39
N PRO A 126 5.54 -2.22 -0.76
CA PRO A 126 5.09 -3.59 -1.03
C PRO A 126 5.74 -4.60 -0.08
#